data_AF-A0A3N4L2G7-F1
#
_entry.id   AF-A0A3N4L2G7-F1
#
_cell.length_a   1.000
_cell.length_b   1.000
_cell.length_c   1.000
_cell.angle_alpha   90.00
_cell.angle_beta   90.00
_cell.angle_gamma   90.00
#
_symmetry.space_group_name_H-M   'P 1'
#
loop_
_entity.id
_entity.type
_entity.pdbx_description
1 polymer ?
#
loop_
_entity_poly.entity_id
_entity_poly.type
_entity_poly.pdbx_seq_one_letter_code
_entity_poly.pdbx_strand_id
1 'polypeptide(L)' 'QLPLSLLNTAQGHPMLVELKNGETLNGHLVNCDTWMNLTLKEVVQTSPEGDKFFRLAECYVRG' A
#
# COMPACT_ATOMS: atom_id res chain seq x y z
N GLN A 1 6.35 -13.35 16.28
CA GLN A 1 5.71 -13.40 14.95
C GLN A 1 4.35 -12.73 15.05
N LEU A 2 4.21 -11.48 14.61
CA LEU A 2 2.92 -10.76 14.67
C LEU A 2 2.67 -9.82 13.46
N PRO A 3 3.68 -9.10 12.90
CA PRO A 3 3.42 -8.14 11.82
C PRO A 3 3.01 -8.78 10.48
N LEU A 4 3.77 -9.78 10.02
CA LEU A 4 3.49 -10.43 8.73
C LEU A 4 2.21 -11.27 8.76
N SER A 5 1.91 -11.92 9.88
CA SER A 5 0.64 -12.65 10.04
C SER A 5 -0.54 -11.69 9.95
N LEU A 6 -0.45 -10.51 10.58
CA LEU A 6 -1.50 -9.50 10.50
C LEU A 6 -1.69 -8.99 9.07
N LEU A 7 -0.59 -8.66 8.37
CA LEU A 7 -0.63 -8.24 6.97
C LEU A 7 -1.27 -9.29 6.05
N ASN A 8 -0.92 -10.57 6.24
CA ASN A 8 -1.52 -11.66 5.49
C ASN A 8 -3.04 -11.78 5.74
N THR A 9 -3.47 -11.63 6.99
CA THR A 9 -4.91 -11.66 7.32
C THR A 9 -5.67 -10.41 6.87
N ALA A 10 -4.96 -9.31 6.61
CA ALA A 10 -5.54 -8.04 6.18
C ALA A 10 -5.78 -7.97 4.66
N GLN A 11 -5.49 -9.04 3.90
CA GLN A 11 -5.84 -9.09 2.47
C GLN A 11 -7.33 -8.77 2.25
N GLY A 12 -7.62 -8.04 1.19
CA GLY A 12 -8.93 -7.49 0.85
C GLY A 12 -9.32 -6.22 1.62
N HIS A 13 -8.60 -5.83 2.66
CA HIS A 13 -8.95 -4.65 3.47
C HIS A 13 -8.28 -3.36 2.95
N PRO A 14 -8.90 -2.18 3.19
CA PRO A 14 -8.26 -0.90 2.94
C PRO A 14 -6.98 -0.71 3.76
N MET A 15 -5.97 -0.11 3.16
CA MET A 15 -4.68 0.15 3.77
C MET A 15 -4.10 1.47 3.26
N LEU A 16 -3.56 2.26 4.19
CA LEU A 16 -2.72 3.42 3.89
C LEU A 16 -1.25 3.01 4.10
N VAL A 17 -0.42 3.20 3.08
CA VAL A 17 1.01 2.92 3.09
C VAL A 17 1.76 4.22 2.85
N GLU A 18 2.64 4.59 3.77
CA GLU A 18 3.56 5.71 3.60
C GLU A 18 4.92 5.19 3.13
N LEU A 19 5.43 5.76 2.03
CA LEU A 19 6.70 5.40 1.44
C LEU A 19 7.83 6.26 2.04
N LYS A 20 9.08 5.77 1.94
CA LYS A 20 10.27 6.49 2.45
C LYS A 20 10.50 7.85 1.78
N ASN A 21 9.97 8.06 0.58
CA ASN A 21 10.04 9.34 -0.14
C ASN A 21 8.95 10.33 0.30
N GLY A 22 8.07 9.95 1.24
CA GLY A 22 6.98 10.77 1.75
C GLY A 22 5.65 10.62 0.97
N GLU A 23 5.62 9.87 -0.13
CA GLU A 23 4.37 9.58 -0.82
C GLU A 23 3.47 8.68 0.02
N THR A 24 2.15 8.87 -0.08
CA THR A 24 1.17 7.97 0.54
C THR A 24 0.35 7.26 -0.51
N LEU A 25 0.09 5.98 -0.29
CA LEU A 25 -0.75 5.12 -1.13
C LEU A 25 -1.92 4.65 -0.28
N ASN A 26 -3.13 4.98 -0.70
CA ASN A 26 -4.36 4.52 -0.07
C ASN A 26 -5.12 3.61 -1.04
N GLY A 27 -5.27 2.33 -0.70
CA GLY A 27 -5.93 1.35 -1.57
C GLY A 27 -6.28 0.07 -0.82
N HIS A 28 -6.71 -0.96 -1.54
CA HIS A 28 -7.04 -2.26 -0.93
C HIS A 28 -5.88 -3.24 -1.09
N LEU A 29 -5.47 -3.88 0.00
CA LEU A 29 -4.41 -4.89 -0.03
C LEU A 29 -4.87 -6.11 -0.83
N VAL A 30 -4.15 -6.44 -1.90
CA VAL A 30 -4.39 -7.64 -2.71
C VAL A 30 -3.50 -8.78 -2.25
N ASN A 31 -2.20 -8.50 -2.03
CA ASN A 31 -1.22 -9.52 -1.67
C ASN A 31 -0.08 -8.92 -0.84
N CYS A 32 0.52 -9.75 0.01
CA CYS A 32 1.74 -9.44 0.78
C CYS A 32 2.64 -10.69 0.80
N ASP A 33 3.92 -10.55 0.49
CA ASP A 33 4.88 -11.64 0.63
C ASP A 33 5.70 -11.56 1.95
N THR A 34 6.64 -12.49 2.13
CA THR A 34 7.49 -12.55 3.33
C THR A 34 8.47 -11.38 3.47
N TRP A 35 8.68 -10.61 2.40
CA TRP A 35 9.53 -9.42 2.37
C TRP A 35 8.75 -8.12 2.56
N MET A 36 7.44 -8.20 2.82
CA MET A 36 6.52 -7.05 2.85
C MET A 36 6.39 -6.34 1.51
N ASN A 37 6.62 -7.04 0.39
CA ASN A 37 6.21 -6.52 -0.91
C ASN A 37 4.68 -6.57 -0.97
N LEU A 38 4.06 -5.45 -1.37
CA LEU A 38 2.61 -5.29 -1.39
C LEU A 38 2.10 -5.09 -2.80
N THR A 39 0.96 -5.70 -3.10
CA THR A 39 0.13 -5.33 -4.26
C THR A 39 -1.14 -4.68 -3.75
N LEU A 40 -1.43 -3.46 -4.20
CA LEU A 40 -2.63 -2.71 -3.84
C LEU A 40 -3.46 -2.44 -5.10
N LYS A 41 -4.79 -2.46 -4.98
CA LYS A 41 -5.72 -2.07 -6.05
C LYS A 41 -6.56 -0.86 -5.67
N GLU A 42 -7.11 -0.19 -6.68
CA GLU A 42 -7.99 0.99 -6.53
C GLU A 42 -7.31 2.08 -5.70
N VAL A 43 -6.08 2.42 -6.08
CA VAL A 43 -5.15 3.19 -5.26
C VAL A 43 -5.28 4.68 -5.55
N VAL A 44 -5.31 5.47 -4.49
CA VAL A 44 -5.05 6.91 -4.53
C VAL A 44 -3.64 7.17 -4.01
N GLN A 45 -2.76 7.67 -4.88
CA GLN A 45 -1.44 8.14 -4.51
C GLN A 45 -1.49 9.63 -4.21
N THR A 46 -0.85 10.06 -3.13
CA THR A 46 -0.67 11.48 -2.78
C THR A 46 0.83 11.82 -2.79
N SER A 47 1.19 12.95 -3.39
CA SER A 47 2.57 13.47 -3.36
C SER A 47 3.03 13.76 -1.93
N PRO A 48 4.36 13.82 -1.67
CA PRO A 48 4.89 14.17 -0.35
C PRO A 48 4.41 15.54 0.14
N GLU A 49 4.18 16.48 -0.77
CA GLU A 49 3.69 17.83 -0.47
C GLU A 49 2.18 17.89 -0.22
N GLY A 50 1.44 16.81 -0.49
CA GLY A 50 -0.01 16.75 -0.29
C GLY A 50 -0.84 17.50 -1.34
N ASP A 51 -0.23 17.97 -2.43
CA ASP A 51 -0.84 18.85 -3.43
C ASP A 51 -1.29 18.12 -4.71
N LYS A 52 -0.77 16.91 -4.96
CA LYS A 52 -1.06 16.10 -6.16
C LYS A 52 -1.62 14.74 -5.79
N PHE A 53 -2.66 14.35 -6.52
CA PHE A 53 -3.36 13.08 -6.32
C PHE A 53 -3.47 12.32 -7.64
N PHE A 54 -3.12 11.04 -7.64
CA PHE A 54 -3.24 10.15 -8.79
C PHE A 54 -4.10 8.95 -8.44
N ARG A 55 -4.96 8.53 -9.38
CA ARG A 55 -5.71 7.29 -9.28
C ARG A 55 -5.04 6.21 -10.11
N LEU A 56 -4.69 5.10 -9.49
CA LEU A 56 -4.06 3.95 -10.12
C LEU A 56 -4.99 2.74 -9.99
N ALA A 57 -5.12 1.96 -11.05
CA ALA A 57 -5.89 0.71 -10.98
C ALA A 57 -5.23 -0.28 -10.02
N GLU A 58 -3.89 -0.37 -10.08
CA GLU A 58 -3.06 -1.24 -9.25
C GLU A 58 -1.67 -0.61 -9.06
N CYS A 59 -1.00 -0.88 -7.95
CA CYS A 59 0.42 -0.58 -7.76
C CYS A 59 1.14 -1.71 -7.01
N TYR A 60 2.45 -1.82 -7.25
CA TYR A 60 3.35 -2.69 -6.52
C TYR A 60 4.29 -1.85 -5.64
N VAL A 61 4.38 -2.20 -4.36
CA VAL A 61 5.27 -1.56 -3.39
C VAL A 61 6.31 -2.57 -2.95
N ARG A 62 7.59 -2.17 -3.03
CA ARG A 62 8.69 -2.98 -2.51
C ARG A 62 8.85 -2.74 -1.00
N GLY A 63 8.94 -3.82 -0.24
CA GLY A 63 9.21 -3.80 1.21
C GLY A 63 10.61 -3.32 1.59
#